data_AF-A0A2R6NY25-F1
#
_entry.id   AF-A0A2R6NY25-F1
#
_cell.length_a   1.000
_cell.length_b   1.000
_cell.length_c   1.000
_cell.angle_alpha   90.00
_cell.angle_beta   90.00
_cell.angle_gamma   90.00
#
_symmetry.space_group_name_H-M   'P 1'
#
loop_
_entity.id
_entity.type
_entity.pdbx_description
1 polymer ?
#
loop_
_entity_poly.entity_id
_entity_poly.type
_entity_poly.pdbx_seq_one_letter_code
_entity_poly.pdbx_strand_id
1 'polypeptide(L)'
;MVLGRTFKFSGDVRLRSTYPQRASEYTALRNPPHSSSPYHKFGNLIARLELLDGLISFFYAFWSRDFVHRTCHKQWGTMKQYITYCKTKWQMEDAADEREKAFLGLIWMLEGFMEGRQYAYVAKAYHTEHERMSVRLKNMWQAEQEEAAKKSRPTDSIATPPMLPSPASIATTSSANSTPTNHSTGAPAATKTQNESKTSRPGEDEKEKLPPPHLTVPVNANFVYNRQSQSAAIVNASRCMGYSQRTLTLPILAKHFPRTFARMIYTTYSVTDEHEADIEDEEGELFWPGQLATGEGIGWVCLMGKAMIKEFGKDLGYRGYEGVIPKDEAAPAQEDVADPSSGPSSSTPVPFS
;
A
#
# COMPACT_ATOMS: atom_id res chain seq x y z
N MET A 1 -0.51 -8.97 -19.44
CA MET A 1 0.78 -9.70 -19.24
C MET A 1 1.57 -9.95 -20.52
N VAL A 2 0.94 -10.34 -21.64
CA VAL A 2 1.65 -10.57 -22.92
C VAL A 2 2.41 -9.31 -23.37
N LEU A 3 1.72 -8.18 -23.41
CA LEU A 3 2.29 -6.88 -23.79
C LEU A 3 3.54 -6.51 -22.97
N GLY A 4 3.49 -6.70 -21.65
CA GLY A 4 4.62 -6.43 -20.76
C GLY A 4 5.85 -7.31 -21.06
N ARG A 5 5.64 -8.59 -21.43
CA ARG A 5 6.74 -9.49 -21.83
C ARG A 5 7.35 -9.06 -23.16
N THR A 6 6.53 -8.65 -24.12
CA THR A 6 6.99 -8.17 -25.43
C THR A 6 7.86 -6.93 -25.28
N PHE A 7 7.40 -5.94 -24.50
CA PHE A 7 8.15 -4.72 -24.23
C PHE A 7 9.45 -4.99 -23.47
N LYS A 8 9.41 -5.83 -22.43
CA LYS A 8 10.62 -6.23 -21.69
C LYS A 8 11.67 -6.82 -22.64
N PHE A 9 11.27 -7.79 -23.47
CA PHE A 9 12.17 -8.44 -24.43
C PHE A 9 12.72 -7.44 -25.44
N SER A 10 11.86 -6.63 -26.06
CA SER A 10 12.27 -5.62 -27.05
C SER A 10 13.26 -4.62 -26.44
N GLY A 11 12.95 -4.09 -25.26
CA GLY A 11 13.79 -3.14 -24.56
C GLY A 11 15.16 -3.74 -24.20
N ASP A 12 15.20 -4.98 -23.72
CA ASP A 12 16.46 -5.65 -23.39
C ASP A 12 17.34 -5.87 -24.62
N VAL A 13 16.77 -6.41 -25.70
CA VAL A 13 17.49 -6.69 -26.94
C VAL A 13 17.98 -5.40 -27.59
N ARG A 14 17.13 -4.36 -27.62
CA ARG A 14 17.50 -3.05 -28.16
C ARG A 14 18.61 -2.40 -27.33
N LEU A 15 18.52 -2.43 -26.00
CA LEU A 15 19.52 -1.83 -25.13
C LEU A 15 20.90 -2.47 -25.36
N ARG A 16 20.97 -3.81 -25.41
CA ARG A 16 22.22 -4.54 -25.71
C ARG A 16 22.82 -4.18 -27.06
N SER A 17 22.00 -3.86 -28.05
CA SER A 17 22.47 -3.44 -29.37
C SER A 17 23.08 -2.03 -29.41
N THR A 18 22.88 -1.23 -28.35
CA THR A 18 23.39 0.15 -28.27
C THR A 18 24.76 0.25 -27.61
N TYR A 19 25.21 -0.84 -26.97
CA TYR A 19 26.52 -0.86 -26.34
C TYR A 19 27.66 -0.85 -27.38
N PRO A 20 28.86 -0.39 -27.00
CA PRO A 20 30.02 -0.50 -27.87
C PRO A 20 30.26 -1.95 -28.28
N GLN A 21 30.59 -2.21 -29.55
CA GLN A 21 30.78 -3.58 -30.07
C GLN A 21 31.82 -4.43 -29.32
N ARG A 22 32.72 -3.77 -28.57
CA ARG A 22 33.76 -4.42 -27.75
C ARG A 22 33.27 -4.80 -26.35
N ALA A 23 32.10 -4.34 -25.93
CA ALA A 23 31.51 -4.70 -24.64
C ALA A 23 30.99 -6.14 -24.71
N SER A 24 31.20 -6.92 -23.64
CA SER A 24 30.68 -8.29 -23.53
C SER A 24 29.15 -8.37 -23.59
N GLU A 25 28.48 -7.28 -23.20
CA GLU A 25 27.02 -7.17 -23.20
C GLU A 25 26.44 -6.83 -24.59
N TYR A 26 27.28 -6.47 -25.56
CA TYR A 26 26.83 -6.08 -26.89
C TYR A 26 26.22 -7.27 -27.63
N THR A 27 25.01 -7.08 -28.15
CA THR A 27 24.36 -8.06 -29.02
C THR A 27 23.74 -7.33 -30.21
N ALA A 28 24.19 -7.63 -31.42
CA ALA A 28 23.68 -7.01 -32.63
C ALA A 28 22.22 -7.42 -32.88
N LEU A 29 21.41 -6.48 -33.37
CA LEU A 29 20.06 -6.78 -33.82
C LEU A 29 20.12 -7.58 -35.12
N ARG A 30 19.25 -8.59 -35.25
CA ARG A 30 19.08 -9.36 -36.49
C ARG A 30 18.71 -8.46 -37.67
N ASN A 31 17.78 -7.54 -37.43
CA ASN A 31 17.31 -6.54 -38.39
C ASN A 31 17.48 -5.14 -37.76
N PRO A 32 18.66 -4.52 -37.87
CA PRO A 32 18.89 -3.22 -37.24
C PRO A 32 18.08 -2.11 -37.94
N PRO A 33 17.59 -1.10 -37.18
CA PRO A 33 16.92 0.04 -37.78
C PRO A 33 17.88 0.82 -38.67
N HIS A 34 17.36 1.39 -39.76
CA HIS A 34 18.12 2.24 -40.67
C HIS A 34 18.77 3.43 -39.91
N SER A 35 19.96 3.86 -40.32
CA SER A 35 20.75 4.89 -39.61
C SER A 35 20.05 6.24 -39.46
N SER A 36 19.17 6.59 -40.40
CA SER A 36 18.35 7.79 -40.34
C SER A 36 17.13 7.69 -39.40
N SER A 37 16.75 6.47 -39.00
CA SER A 37 15.58 6.21 -38.17
C SER A 37 15.79 6.73 -36.73
N PRO A 38 14.75 7.26 -36.08
CA PRO A 38 14.82 7.61 -34.65
C PRO A 38 15.20 6.42 -33.77
N TYR A 39 14.80 5.20 -34.14
CA TYR A 39 15.17 3.96 -33.44
C TYR A 39 16.68 3.62 -33.51
N HIS A 40 17.41 4.18 -34.48
CA HIS A 40 18.86 4.11 -34.51
C HIS A 40 19.49 5.26 -33.71
N LYS A 41 19.03 6.50 -33.93
CA LYS A 41 19.59 7.71 -33.29
C LYS A 41 19.38 7.74 -31.77
N PHE A 42 18.20 7.34 -31.31
CA PHE A 42 17.79 7.34 -29.91
C PHE A 42 17.60 5.92 -29.37
N GLY A 43 18.32 4.94 -29.93
CA GLY A 43 18.09 3.52 -29.66
C GLY A 43 18.14 3.16 -28.18
N ASN A 44 19.05 3.78 -27.42
CA ASN A 44 19.16 3.55 -25.98
C ASN A 44 17.96 4.11 -25.20
N LEU A 45 17.61 5.38 -25.41
CA LEU A 45 16.49 6.02 -24.74
C LEU A 45 15.17 5.32 -25.07
N ILE A 46 14.97 4.93 -26.33
CA ILE A 46 13.81 4.13 -26.74
C ILE A 46 13.80 2.77 -26.06
N ALA A 47 14.96 2.10 -25.90
CA ALA A 47 15.03 0.85 -25.16
C ALA A 47 14.62 1.02 -23.69
N ARG A 48 15.06 2.10 -23.03
CA ARG A 48 14.66 2.43 -21.66
C ARG A 48 13.16 2.72 -21.54
N LEU A 49 12.57 3.39 -22.54
CA LEU A 49 11.12 3.60 -22.62
C LEU A 49 10.37 2.28 -22.80
N GLU A 50 10.83 1.39 -23.69
CA GLU A 50 10.23 0.05 -23.86
C GLU A 50 10.29 -0.76 -22.56
N LEU A 51 11.41 -0.73 -21.82
CA LEU A 51 11.50 -1.39 -20.51
C LEU A 51 10.50 -0.80 -19.50
N LEU A 52 10.34 0.52 -19.47
CA LEU A 52 9.40 1.18 -18.59
C LEU A 52 7.94 0.86 -18.97
N ASP A 53 7.63 0.81 -20.27
CA ASP A 53 6.30 0.45 -20.77
C ASP A 53 5.96 -1.01 -20.42
N GLY A 54 6.96 -1.89 -20.48
CA GLY A 54 6.87 -3.26 -19.99
C GLY A 54 6.57 -3.33 -18.50
N LEU A 55 7.29 -2.54 -17.70
CA LEU A 55 7.09 -2.45 -16.25
C LEU A 55 5.66 -1.99 -15.90
N ILE A 56 5.20 -0.90 -16.50
CA ILE A 56 3.84 -0.37 -16.31
C ILE A 56 2.80 -1.42 -16.71
N SER A 57 3.00 -2.10 -17.84
CA SER A 57 2.08 -3.16 -18.30
C SER A 57 1.98 -4.33 -17.32
N PHE A 58 3.07 -4.70 -16.64
CA PHE A 58 3.02 -5.72 -15.59
C PHE A 58 2.31 -5.23 -14.33
N PHE A 59 2.63 -4.00 -13.89
CA PHE A 59 1.98 -3.38 -12.75
C PHE A 59 0.46 -3.28 -12.94
N TYR A 60 0.03 -2.79 -14.09
CA TYR A 60 -1.38 -2.69 -14.44
C TYR A 60 -2.05 -4.07 -14.49
N ALA A 61 -1.40 -5.08 -15.05
CA ALA A 61 -1.95 -6.44 -15.10
C ALA A 61 -2.09 -7.07 -13.70
N PHE A 62 -1.12 -6.85 -12.81
CA PHE A 62 -1.21 -7.32 -11.42
C PHE A 62 -2.26 -6.55 -10.63
N TRP A 63 -2.29 -5.22 -10.77
CA TRP A 63 -3.31 -4.39 -10.17
C TRP A 63 -4.70 -4.78 -10.63
N SER A 64 -4.96 -4.92 -11.93
CA SER A 64 -6.27 -5.27 -12.48
C SER A 64 -6.81 -6.56 -11.86
N ARG A 65 -5.96 -7.59 -11.76
CA ARG A 65 -6.33 -8.85 -11.11
C ARG A 65 -6.66 -8.67 -9.63
N ASP A 66 -5.75 -8.01 -8.90
CA ASP A 66 -5.87 -7.79 -7.46
C ASP A 66 -7.07 -6.89 -7.12
N PHE A 67 -7.37 -5.92 -7.97
CA PHE A 67 -8.49 -4.99 -7.86
C PHE A 67 -9.83 -5.72 -8.04
N VAL A 68 -9.98 -6.51 -9.12
CA VAL A 68 -11.19 -7.30 -9.39
C VAL A 68 -11.50 -8.28 -8.26
N HIS A 69 -10.48 -8.95 -7.71
CA HIS A 69 -10.66 -9.93 -6.64
C HIS A 69 -10.63 -9.32 -5.23
N ARG A 70 -10.35 -8.02 -5.10
CA ARG A 70 -10.13 -7.33 -3.82
C ARG A 70 -9.11 -8.04 -2.94
N THR A 71 -8.03 -8.53 -3.55
CA THR A 71 -6.94 -9.25 -2.87
C THR A 71 -5.60 -8.55 -3.08
N CYS A 72 -4.58 -9.01 -2.37
CA CYS A 72 -3.18 -8.70 -2.66
C CYS A 72 -2.41 -10.00 -2.87
N HIS A 73 -2.07 -10.30 -4.13
CA HIS A 73 -1.42 -11.56 -4.47
C HIS A 73 0.09 -11.54 -4.17
N LYS A 74 0.66 -12.65 -3.70
CA LYS A 74 2.10 -12.76 -3.38
C LYS A 74 3.05 -12.53 -4.57
N GLN A 75 2.51 -12.53 -5.79
CA GLN A 75 3.27 -12.39 -7.03
C GLN A 75 3.94 -11.02 -7.20
N TRP A 76 3.50 -9.99 -6.47
CA TRP A 76 4.21 -8.70 -6.44
C TRP A 76 5.71 -8.84 -6.12
N GLY A 77 6.09 -9.85 -5.31
CA GLY A 77 7.48 -10.12 -4.99
C GLY A 77 8.36 -10.46 -6.20
N THR A 78 7.80 -11.02 -7.28
CA THR A 78 8.57 -11.36 -8.49
C THR A 78 8.94 -10.12 -9.32
N MET A 79 8.28 -8.97 -9.06
CA MET A 79 8.52 -7.73 -9.78
C MET A 79 9.76 -6.99 -9.29
N LYS A 80 10.26 -7.28 -8.07
CA LYS A 80 11.38 -6.57 -7.43
C LYS A 80 12.65 -6.58 -8.27
N GLN A 81 12.99 -7.72 -8.88
CA GLN A 81 14.16 -7.83 -9.76
C GLN A 81 14.00 -6.95 -11.00
N TYR A 82 12.83 -6.96 -11.63
CA TYR A 82 12.59 -6.16 -12.84
C TYR A 82 12.54 -4.66 -12.56
N ILE A 83 11.96 -4.26 -11.42
CA ILE A 83 12.00 -2.86 -10.97
C ILE A 83 13.43 -2.41 -10.74
N THR A 84 14.22 -3.22 -10.01
CA THR A 84 15.64 -2.91 -9.73
C THR A 84 16.41 -2.78 -11.04
N TYR A 85 16.20 -3.70 -11.97
CA TYR A 85 16.80 -3.64 -13.30
C TYR A 85 16.45 -2.34 -14.03
N CYS A 86 15.16 -1.96 -14.07
CA CYS A 86 14.73 -0.70 -14.67
C CYS A 86 15.40 0.51 -13.98
N LYS A 87 15.41 0.57 -12.64
CA LYS A 87 16.07 1.64 -11.89
C LYS A 87 17.54 1.77 -12.26
N THR A 88 18.27 0.66 -12.29
CA THR A 88 19.68 0.64 -12.68
C THR A 88 19.87 1.23 -14.08
N LYS A 89 19.03 0.84 -15.06
CA LYS A 89 19.14 1.39 -16.43
C LYS A 89 18.82 2.88 -16.52
N TRP A 90 17.93 3.39 -15.67
CA TRP A 90 17.60 4.81 -15.60
C TRP A 90 18.57 5.62 -14.70
N GLN A 91 19.40 4.97 -13.89
CA GLN A 91 20.41 5.61 -13.02
C GLN A 91 21.82 5.62 -13.63
N MET A 92 22.19 4.59 -14.38
CA MET A 92 23.55 4.45 -14.95
C MET A 92 23.81 5.45 -16.08
N GLU A 93 22.78 5.84 -16.80
CA GLU A 93 22.88 6.93 -17.75
C GLU A 93 22.73 8.22 -16.96
N ASP A 94 23.76 9.07 -17.00
CA ASP A 94 23.81 10.35 -16.32
C ASP A 94 22.66 11.22 -16.85
N ALA A 95 21.47 11.04 -16.28
CA ALA A 95 20.21 11.58 -16.77
C ALA A 95 20.29 13.10 -16.62
N ALA A 96 20.77 13.78 -17.65
CA ALA A 96 20.97 15.22 -17.63
C ALA A 96 19.62 15.95 -17.64
N ASP A 97 18.61 15.36 -18.30
CA ASP A 97 17.29 15.95 -18.48
C ASP A 97 16.36 15.68 -17.28
N GLU A 98 15.63 16.70 -16.85
CA GLU A 98 14.59 16.62 -15.82
C GLU A 98 13.46 15.66 -16.23
N ARG A 99 13.18 15.52 -17.53
CA ARG A 99 12.21 14.54 -18.07
C ARG A 99 12.60 13.10 -17.76
N GLU A 100 13.87 12.77 -17.98
CA GLU A 100 14.38 11.42 -17.70
C GLU A 100 14.43 11.13 -16.20
N LYS A 101 14.79 12.13 -15.38
CA LYS A 101 14.72 12.02 -13.92
C LYS A 101 13.27 11.79 -13.43
N ALA A 102 12.28 12.37 -14.10
CA ALA A 102 10.87 12.14 -13.79
C ALA A 102 10.46 10.69 -14.03
N PHE A 103 10.96 10.03 -15.07
CA PHE A 103 10.74 8.59 -15.29
C PHE A 103 11.40 7.72 -14.22
N LEU A 104 12.61 8.07 -13.77
CA LEU A 104 13.19 7.41 -12.60
C LEU A 104 12.29 7.58 -11.36
N GLY A 105 11.76 8.79 -11.16
CA GLY A 105 10.79 9.10 -10.11
C GLY A 105 9.50 8.28 -10.20
N LEU A 106 9.01 8.03 -11.42
CA LEU A 106 7.87 7.16 -11.69
C LEU A 106 8.16 5.70 -11.31
N ILE A 107 9.36 5.18 -11.64
CA ILE A 107 9.74 3.81 -11.25
C ILE A 107 9.81 3.67 -9.72
N TRP A 108 10.32 4.69 -9.03
CA TRP A 108 10.28 4.75 -7.57
C TRP A 108 8.84 4.84 -7.04
N MET A 109 7.96 5.60 -7.71
CA MET A 109 6.54 5.69 -7.35
C MET A 109 5.85 4.33 -7.46
N LEU A 110 6.04 3.63 -8.59
CA LEU A 110 5.51 2.28 -8.81
C LEU A 110 5.94 1.35 -7.68
N GLU A 111 7.23 1.29 -7.33
CA GLU A 111 7.68 0.46 -6.20
C GLU A 111 7.05 0.89 -4.87
N GLY A 112 6.95 2.20 -4.62
CA GLY A 112 6.33 2.74 -3.41
C GLY A 112 4.87 2.32 -3.26
N PHE A 113 4.09 2.37 -4.34
CA PHE A 113 2.70 1.92 -4.35
C PHE A 113 2.56 0.38 -4.30
N MET A 114 3.49 -0.38 -4.87
CA MET A 114 3.53 -1.85 -4.70
C MET A 114 3.75 -2.23 -3.24
N GLU A 115 4.80 -1.70 -2.59
CA GLU A 115 5.07 -1.92 -1.17
C GLU A 115 3.88 -1.40 -0.32
N GLY A 116 3.32 -0.26 -0.73
CA GLY A 116 2.09 0.34 -0.24
C GLY A 116 0.92 -0.64 -0.12
N ARG A 117 0.56 -1.22 -1.25
CA ARG A 117 -0.51 -2.22 -1.36
C ARG A 117 -0.22 -3.45 -0.50
N GLN A 118 1.00 -3.98 -0.57
CA GLN A 118 1.38 -5.15 0.21
C GLN A 118 1.19 -4.92 1.71
N TYR A 119 1.69 -3.79 2.26
CA TYR A 119 1.53 -3.56 3.69
C TYR A 119 0.09 -3.24 4.06
N ALA A 120 -0.68 -2.50 3.25
CA ALA A 120 -2.04 -2.10 3.61
C ALA A 120 -2.94 -3.34 3.78
N TYR A 121 -2.81 -4.32 2.89
CA TYR A 121 -3.52 -5.59 2.98
C TYR A 121 -3.08 -6.44 4.17
N VAL A 122 -1.76 -6.50 4.42
CA VAL A 122 -1.21 -7.24 5.56
C VAL A 122 -1.60 -6.58 6.89
N ALA A 123 -1.64 -5.25 6.94
CA ALA A 123 -2.07 -4.49 8.12
C ALA A 123 -3.53 -4.76 8.48
N LYS A 124 -4.44 -4.81 7.49
CA LYS A 124 -5.85 -5.18 7.72
C LYS A 124 -5.97 -6.59 8.33
N ALA A 125 -5.19 -7.55 7.83
CA ALA A 125 -5.18 -8.91 8.37
C ALA A 125 -4.64 -8.96 9.82
N TYR A 126 -3.54 -8.25 10.09
CA TYR A 126 -2.93 -8.22 11.42
C TYR A 126 -3.74 -7.43 12.44
N HIS A 127 -4.43 -6.37 12.02
CA HIS A 127 -5.33 -5.64 12.91
C HIS A 127 -6.41 -6.56 13.48
N THR A 128 -7.05 -7.36 12.63
CA THR A 128 -8.05 -8.36 13.04
C THR A 128 -7.44 -9.42 13.98
N GLU A 129 -6.21 -9.87 13.71
CA GLU A 129 -5.48 -10.80 14.58
C GLU A 129 -5.18 -10.19 15.95
N HIS A 130 -4.74 -8.93 15.99
CA HIS A 130 -4.39 -8.19 17.20
C HIS A 130 -5.62 -7.93 18.06
N GLU A 131 -6.75 -7.56 17.47
CA GLU A 131 -8.00 -7.42 18.20
C GLU A 131 -8.41 -8.73 18.88
N ARG A 132 -8.32 -9.87 18.18
CA ARG A 132 -8.62 -11.19 18.77
C ARG A 132 -7.69 -11.51 19.96
N MET A 133 -6.40 -11.21 19.84
CA MET A 133 -5.45 -11.39 20.94
C MET A 133 -5.74 -10.45 22.11
N SER A 134 -6.07 -9.19 21.83
CA SER A 134 -6.43 -8.19 22.84
C SER A 134 -7.69 -8.59 23.62
N VAL A 135 -8.75 -9.01 22.91
CA VAL A 135 -9.98 -9.54 23.52
C VAL A 135 -9.68 -10.76 24.39
N ARG A 136 -8.83 -11.69 23.91
CA ARG A 136 -8.44 -12.87 24.71
C ARG A 136 -7.76 -12.46 26.02
N LEU A 137 -6.82 -11.52 25.99
CA LEU A 137 -6.16 -11.03 27.19
C LEU A 137 -7.13 -10.33 28.15
N LYS A 138 -8.05 -9.51 27.63
CA LYS A 138 -9.10 -8.87 28.42
C LYS A 138 -10.00 -9.89 29.11
N ASN A 139 -10.41 -10.96 28.41
CA ASN A 139 -11.23 -12.02 28.99
C ASN A 139 -10.49 -12.79 30.10
N MET A 140 -9.19 -13.08 29.90
CA MET A 140 -8.37 -13.71 30.94
C MET A 140 -8.26 -12.81 32.18
N TRP A 141 -8.07 -11.51 31.97
CA TRP A 141 -8.00 -10.54 33.06
C TRP A 141 -9.32 -10.39 33.82
N GLN A 142 -10.45 -10.38 33.10
CA GLN A 142 -11.78 -10.37 33.72
C GLN A 142 -12.01 -11.64 34.56
N ALA A 143 -11.64 -12.81 34.05
CA ALA A 143 -11.74 -14.06 34.78
C ALA A 143 -10.87 -14.06 36.06
N GLU A 144 -9.65 -13.53 36.01
CA GLU A 144 -8.81 -13.37 37.21
C GLU A 144 -9.44 -12.43 38.25
N GLN A 145 -10.04 -11.33 37.80
CA GLN A 145 -10.73 -10.39 38.69
C GLN A 145 -11.98 -11.03 39.33
N GLU A 146 -12.75 -11.81 38.56
CA GLU A 146 -13.90 -12.55 39.08
C GLU A 146 -13.47 -13.61 40.11
N GLU A 147 -12.40 -14.36 39.83
CA GLU A 147 -11.86 -15.34 40.78
C GLU A 147 -11.30 -14.68 42.05
N ALA A 148 -10.64 -13.53 41.93
CA ALA A 148 -10.21 -12.75 43.09
C ALA A 148 -11.40 -12.20 43.90
N ALA A 149 -12.47 -11.76 43.24
CA ALA A 149 -13.71 -11.32 43.89
C ALA A 149 -14.43 -12.48 44.60
N LYS A 150 -14.42 -13.69 44.02
CA LYS A 150 -14.96 -14.90 44.68
C LYS A 150 -14.14 -15.29 45.91
N LYS A 151 -12.80 -15.21 45.85
CA LYS A 151 -11.90 -15.53 46.98
C LYS A 151 -11.93 -14.50 48.11
N SER A 152 -12.32 -13.26 47.82
CA SER A 152 -12.46 -12.19 48.82
C SER A 152 -13.85 -12.09 49.46
N ARG A 153 -14.80 -12.96 49.08
CA ARG A 153 -16.06 -13.13 49.82
C ARG A 153 -15.76 -13.82 51.16
N PRO A 154 -16.09 -13.22 52.31
CA PRO A 154 -15.78 -13.80 53.60
C PRO A 154 -16.58 -15.09 53.80
N THR A 155 -15.89 -16.24 53.86
CA THR A 155 -16.37 -17.45 54.51
C THR A 155 -16.27 -17.26 56.02
N ASP A 156 -17.20 -16.50 56.58
CA ASP A 156 -17.51 -16.52 58.01
C ASP A 156 -19.03 -16.46 58.20
N SER A 157 -19.63 -17.63 58.27
CA SER A 157 -20.63 -17.94 59.32
C SER A 157 -20.87 -19.44 59.32
N ILE A 158 -20.22 -20.10 60.28
CA ILE A 158 -20.61 -21.41 60.77
C ILE A 158 -22.05 -21.30 61.33
N ALA A 159 -22.92 -22.15 60.78
CA ALA A 159 -24.12 -22.76 61.36
C ALA A 159 -25.16 -21.88 62.08
N THR A 160 -26.30 -21.67 61.41
CA THR A 160 -27.63 -21.97 62.00
C THR A 160 -28.60 -22.28 60.86
N PRO A 161 -29.39 -23.37 60.92
CA PRO A 161 -30.34 -23.71 59.86
C PRO A 161 -31.54 -22.74 59.89
N PRO A 162 -31.93 -22.10 58.78
CA PRO A 162 -33.23 -21.45 58.72
C PRO A 162 -34.29 -22.55 58.55
N MET A 163 -35.10 -22.73 59.59
CA MET A 163 -36.30 -23.54 59.57
C MET A 163 -37.28 -23.07 58.49
N LEU A 164 -37.94 -24.05 57.86
CA LEU A 164 -39.24 -24.03 57.16
C LEU A 164 -39.82 -22.68 56.65
N PRO A 165 -40.19 -22.58 55.35
CA PRO A 165 -41.06 -21.51 54.88
C PRO A 165 -42.48 -21.71 55.40
N SER A 166 -43.05 -20.72 56.10
CA SER A 166 -44.49 -20.67 56.38
C SER A 166 -45.24 -20.08 55.18
N PRO A 167 -46.49 -20.52 54.91
CA PRO A 167 -47.12 -20.38 53.60
C PRO A 167 -47.85 -19.06 53.38
N ALA A 168 -48.08 -18.81 52.09
CA ALA A 168 -48.88 -17.78 51.44
C ALA A 168 -50.01 -17.13 52.27
N SER A 169 -50.12 -15.82 52.12
CA SER A 169 -51.42 -15.14 52.08
C SER A 169 -51.49 -14.27 50.83
N ILE A 170 -52.34 -14.73 49.93
CA ILE A 170 -52.85 -14.07 48.74
C ILE A 170 -53.80 -12.95 49.17
N ALA A 171 -53.62 -11.73 48.63
CA ALA A 171 -54.72 -10.94 48.03
C ALA A 171 -54.19 -9.63 47.40
N THR A 172 -54.07 -9.68 46.08
CA THR A 172 -54.36 -8.68 45.04
C THR A 172 -54.88 -7.28 45.42
N THR A 173 -54.31 -6.23 44.81
CA THR A 173 -54.95 -5.26 43.87
C THR A 173 -53.97 -4.10 43.59
N SER A 174 -53.35 -4.02 42.42
CA SER A 174 -53.77 -3.30 41.19
C SER A 174 -53.50 -1.78 41.18
N SER A 175 -52.75 -1.39 40.14
CA SER A 175 -52.79 -0.14 39.35
C SER A 175 -51.96 1.08 39.76
N ALA A 176 -51.17 1.50 38.76
CA ALA A 176 -50.46 2.76 38.64
C ALA A 176 -51.38 3.89 38.18
N ASN A 177 -51.09 5.16 38.54
CA ASN A 177 -50.65 6.21 37.58
C ASN A 177 -50.42 7.58 38.26
N SER A 178 -49.68 8.41 37.53
CA SER A 178 -49.02 9.69 37.83
C SER A 178 -49.90 10.95 38.09
N THR A 179 -49.29 11.90 38.82
CA THR A 179 -49.33 13.41 38.93
C THR A 179 -50.28 14.28 38.06
N PRO A 180 -50.45 15.62 38.25
CA PRO A 180 -49.97 16.60 39.28
C PRO A 180 -50.99 17.72 39.69
N THR A 181 -50.62 18.65 40.60
CA THR A 181 -50.63 20.14 40.42
C THR A 181 -50.59 20.92 41.75
N ASN A 182 -49.68 21.90 41.88
CA ASN A 182 -50.01 23.17 42.56
C ASN A 182 -49.05 24.32 42.16
N HIS A 183 -49.65 25.50 42.00
CA HIS A 183 -49.10 26.84 41.68
C HIS A 183 -48.15 27.37 42.80
N SER A 184 -47.38 28.48 42.74
CA SER A 184 -47.40 29.73 41.96
C SER A 184 -46.07 30.51 42.15
N THR A 185 -45.86 31.47 41.26
CA THR A 185 -44.85 32.55 41.12
C THR A 185 -44.40 33.38 42.35
N GLY A 186 -43.14 33.85 42.33
CA GLY A 186 -42.71 35.15 42.90
C GLY A 186 -41.32 35.18 43.58
N ALA A 187 -40.33 35.84 42.98
CA ALA A 187 -39.03 36.23 43.60
C ALA A 187 -39.13 37.66 44.19
N PRO A 188 -38.27 38.16 45.12
CA PRO A 188 -36.83 38.40 44.83
C PRO A 188 -35.79 38.33 45.99
N ALA A 189 -34.54 38.11 45.57
CA ALA A 189 -33.24 38.71 45.99
C ALA A 189 -32.50 38.39 47.34
N ALA A 190 -31.16 38.20 47.14
CA ALA A 190 -30.00 38.25 48.06
C ALA A 190 -29.79 36.99 48.96
N THR A 191 -28.65 36.30 49.09
CA THR A 191 -27.21 36.67 49.02
C THR A 191 -26.35 35.37 48.93
N LYS A 192 -25.29 35.41 48.11
CA LYS A 192 -24.00 34.66 48.13
C LYS A 192 -23.90 33.12 48.37
N THR A 193 -23.03 32.58 47.52
CA THR A 193 -22.00 31.52 47.71
C THR A 193 -22.32 30.09 47.23
N GLN A 194 -21.55 29.70 46.20
CA GLN A 194 -21.04 28.37 45.86
C GLN A 194 -22.04 27.21 45.73
N ASN A 195 -22.29 26.79 44.49
CA ASN A 195 -21.95 25.42 44.08
C ASN A 195 -21.91 25.30 42.55
N GLU A 196 -20.78 24.80 42.07
CA GLU A 196 -20.53 24.42 40.69
C GLU A 196 -21.48 23.27 40.30
N SER A 197 -22.52 23.58 39.53
CA SER A 197 -23.24 22.58 38.76
C SER A 197 -22.36 22.15 37.59
N LYS A 198 -21.70 21.00 37.75
CA LYS A 198 -21.04 20.25 36.67
C LYS A 198 -22.07 19.98 35.58
N THR A 199 -21.94 20.71 34.48
CA THR A 199 -22.53 20.35 33.20
C THR A 199 -21.79 19.11 32.74
N SER A 200 -22.44 17.94 32.78
CA SER A 200 -21.90 16.68 32.30
C SER A 200 -21.67 16.76 30.78
N ARG A 201 -20.42 16.96 30.38
CA ARG A 201 -19.95 16.69 29.02
C ARG A 201 -20.02 15.18 28.77
N PRO A 202 -20.53 14.71 27.63
CA PRO A 202 -20.33 13.33 27.20
C PRO A 202 -18.88 13.15 26.74
N GLY A 203 -18.19 12.15 27.29
CA GLY A 203 -16.90 11.67 26.78
C GLY A 203 -15.68 12.23 27.50
N GLU A 204 -15.50 11.92 28.79
CA GLU A 204 -14.16 11.79 29.34
C GLU A 204 -13.69 10.36 29.08
N ASP A 205 -12.60 10.24 28.32
CA ASP A 205 -11.91 9.02 27.97
C ASP A 205 -11.73 8.11 29.18
N GLU A 206 -12.46 7.00 29.24
CA GLU A 206 -11.96 5.81 29.93
C GLU A 206 -10.66 5.43 29.23
N LYS A 207 -9.52 5.83 29.81
CA LYS A 207 -8.21 5.26 29.45
C LYS A 207 -8.38 3.76 29.48
N GLU A 208 -8.37 3.14 28.31
CA GLU A 208 -8.52 1.71 28.13
C GLU A 208 -7.48 1.02 29.02
N LYS A 209 -7.93 0.46 30.16
CA LYS A 209 -7.01 -0.14 31.11
C LYS A 209 -6.43 -1.39 30.46
N LEU A 210 -5.11 -1.39 30.27
CA LEU A 210 -4.40 -2.54 29.72
C LEU A 210 -4.44 -3.70 30.72
N PRO A 211 -4.53 -4.96 30.25
CA PRO A 211 -4.35 -6.13 31.09
C PRO A 211 -3.01 -6.10 31.84
N PRO A 212 -2.92 -6.66 33.07
CA PRO A 212 -1.69 -6.73 33.84
C PRO A 212 -0.54 -7.42 33.09
N PRO A 213 0.74 -7.04 33.35
CA PRO A 213 1.88 -7.54 32.59
C PRO A 213 2.13 -9.05 32.67
N HIS A 214 1.60 -9.75 33.67
CA HIS A 214 1.75 -11.21 33.79
C HIS A 214 0.87 -11.98 32.79
N LEU A 215 -0.17 -11.34 32.24
CA LEU A 215 -0.98 -11.90 31.17
C LEU A 215 -0.26 -11.68 29.83
N THR A 216 0.22 -12.77 29.24
CA THR A 216 1.06 -12.73 28.05
C THR A 216 0.47 -13.53 26.90
N VAL A 217 0.85 -13.18 25.67
CA VAL A 217 0.56 -13.96 24.46
C VAL A 217 1.86 -14.59 23.97
N PRO A 218 1.88 -15.91 23.69
CA PRO A 218 3.09 -16.56 23.19
C PRO A 218 3.45 -16.01 21.80
N VAL A 219 4.71 -15.58 21.66
CA VAL A 219 5.28 -15.09 20.39
C VAL A 219 6.23 -16.13 19.83
N ASN A 220 6.01 -16.55 18.58
CA ASN A 220 6.89 -17.49 17.88
C ASN A 220 7.70 -16.78 16.78
N ALA A 221 8.70 -17.47 16.21
CA ALA A 221 9.56 -16.90 15.18
C ALA A 221 8.77 -16.42 13.94
N ASN A 222 7.71 -17.14 13.55
CA ASN A 222 6.85 -16.74 12.43
C ASN A 222 6.11 -15.42 12.72
N PHE A 223 5.64 -15.22 13.95
CA PHE A 223 5.04 -13.96 14.39
C PHE A 223 6.04 -12.80 14.24
N VAL A 224 7.26 -12.98 14.76
CA VAL A 224 8.32 -11.95 14.68
C VAL A 224 8.65 -11.64 13.22
N TYR A 225 8.89 -12.67 12.40
CA TYR A 225 9.20 -12.52 10.98
C TYR A 225 8.10 -11.74 10.22
N ASN A 226 6.84 -12.08 10.48
CA ASN A 226 5.69 -11.43 9.86
C ASN A 226 5.58 -9.94 10.23
N ARG A 227 5.84 -9.58 11.50
CA ARG A 227 5.87 -8.18 11.94
C ARG A 227 7.08 -7.42 11.39
N GLN A 228 8.24 -8.07 11.32
CA GLN A 228 9.43 -7.49 10.71
C GLN A 228 9.21 -7.22 9.21
N SER A 229 8.59 -8.15 8.49
CA SER A 229 8.25 -8.01 7.07
C SER A 229 7.29 -6.82 6.84
N GLN A 230 6.27 -6.67 7.68
CA GLN A 230 5.36 -5.51 7.63
C GLN A 230 6.09 -4.19 7.86
N SER A 231 6.95 -4.12 8.88
CA SER A 231 7.75 -2.93 9.17
C SER A 231 8.69 -2.58 8.01
N ALA A 232 9.36 -3.60 7.44
CA ALA A 232 10.22 -3.44 6.27
C ALA A 232 9.46 -2.88 5.06
N ALA A 233 8.23 -3.35 4.80
CA ALA A 233 7.40 -2.84 3.71
C ALA A 233 7.06 -1.35 3.89
N ILE A 234 6.75 -0.90 5.10
CA ILE A 234 6.49 0.53 5.40
C ILE A 234 7.75 1.37 5.18
N VAL A 235 8.90 0.92 5.68
CA VAL A 235 10.19 1.61 5.49
C VAL A 235 10.55 1.69 4.01
N ASN A 236 10.36 0.60 3.26
CA ASN A 236 10.64 0.56 1.83
C ASN A 236 9.69 1.47 1.04
N ALA A 237 8.40 1.45 1.34
CA ALA A 237 7.41 2.33 0.71
C ALA A 237 7.75 3.81 0.94
N SER A 238 8.05 4.19 2.19
CA SER A 238 8.46 5.54 2.57
C SER A 238 9.74 5.97 1.84
N ARG A 239 10.77 5.10 1.83
CA ARG A 239 12.02 5.35 1.10
C ARG A 239 11.77 5.55 -0.39
N CYS A 240 10.95 4.71 -1.01
CA CYS A 240 10.64 4.81 -2.43
C CYS A 240 9.92 6.11 -2.77
N MET A 241 8.93 6.52 -1.97
CA MET A 241 8.28 7.81 -2.16
C MET A 241 9.22 8.99 -1.94
N GLY A 242 10.12 8.90 -0.97
CA GLY A 242 11.14 9.91 -0.73
C GLY A 242 12.06 10.12 -1.94
N TYR A 243 12.37 9.07 -2.70
CA TYR A 243 13.09 9.21 -3.98
C TYR A 243 12.18 9.72 -5.10
N SER A 244 10.97 9.18 -5.21
CA SER A 244 10.01 9.56 -6.25
C SER A 244 9.68 11.06 -6.24
N GLN A 245 9.33 11.59 -5.07
CA GLN A 245 8.90 12.98 -4.90
C GLN A 245 10.00 14.01 -5.15
N ARG A 246 11.28 13.60 -5.21
CA ARG A 246 12.39 14.49 -5.55
C ARG A 246 12.46 14.80 -7.05
N THR A 247 11.98 13.88 -7.89
CA THR A 247 12.15 13.98 -9.34
C THR A 247 10.83 13.94 -10.11
N LEU A 248 9.75 13.47 -9.50
CA LEU A 248 8.41 13.46 -10.07
C LEU A 248 7.47 14.28 -9.18
N THR A 249 7.14 15.48 -9.64
CA THR A 249 6.25 16.43 -8.94
C THR A 249 5.30 17.10 -9.93
N LEU A 250 4.20 17.68 -9.42
CA LEU A 250 3.25 18.43 -10.25
C LEU A 250 3.91 19.57 -11.05
N PRO A 251 4.84 20.39 -10.50
CA PRO A 251 5.57 21.37 -11.29
C PRO A 251 6.43 20.76 -12.42
N ILE A 252 7.08 19.62 -12.18
CA ILE A 252 7.85 18.92 -13.21
C ILE A 252 6.91 18.42 -14.32
N LEU A 253 5.76 17.86 -13.97
CA LEU A 253 4.74 17.48 -14.95
C LEU A 253 4.22 18.69 -15.73
N ALA A 254 3.88 19.79 -15.06
CA ALA A 254 3.38 21.00 -15.73
C ALA A 254 4.38 21.56 -16.74
N LYS A 255 5.68 21.54 -16.40
CA LYS A 255 6.76 22.06 -17.24
C LYS A 255 7.08 21.14 -18.43
N HIS A 256 7.10 19.83 -18.20
CA HIS A 256 7.70 18.89 -19.14
C HIS A 256 6.75 17.86 -19.75
N PHE A 257 5.60 17.67 -19.12
CA PHE A 257 4.52 16.78 -19.55
C PHE A 257 3.16 17.52 -19.48
N PRO A 258 3.03 18.70 -20.12
CA PRO A 258 1.85 19.56 -19.98
C PRO A 258 0.53 18.87 -20.39
N ARG A 259 0.53 17.96 -21.38
CA ARG A 259 -0.70 17.22 -21.75
C ARG A 259 -1.08 16.26 -20.63
N THR A 260 -0.12 15.52 -20.09
CA THR A 260 -0.34 14.62 -18.94
C THR A 260 -0.81 15.40 -17.73
N PHE A 261 -0.14 16.51 -17.41
CA PHE A 261 -0.50 17.40 -16.31
C PHE A 261 -1.93 17.95 -16.42
N ALA A 262 -2.31 18.45 -17.61
CA ALA A 262 -3.65 18.98 -17.84
C ALA A 262 -4.74 17.93 -17.59
N ARG A 263 -4.54 16.69 -18.08
CA ARG A 263 -5.46 15.56 -17.84
C ARG A 263 -5.61 15.21 -16.36
N MET A 264 -4.59 15.49 -15.54
CA MET A 264 -4.59 15.20 -14.10
C MET A 264 -5.23 16.31 -13.26
N ILE A 265 -5.04 17.58 -13.63
CA ILE A 265 -5.54 18.72 -12.84
C ILE A 265 -6.99 19.05 -13.16
N TYR A 266 -7.42 18.84 -14.41
CA TYR A 266 -8.81 19.06 -14.83
C TYR A 266 -9.67 17.80 -14.75
N THR A 267 -9.24 16.83 -13.94
CA THR A 267 -9.97 15.58 -13.72
C THR A 267 -11.22 15.79 -12.88
N THR A 268 -12.26 15.05 -13.23
CA THR A 268 -13.49 14.90 -12.42
C THR A 268 -13.43 13.68 -11.51
N TYR A 269 -12.47 12.78 -11.74
CA TYR A 269 -12.26 11.60 -10.91
C TYR A 269 -11.74 11.95 -9.52
N SER A 270 -12.07 11.05 -8.59
CA SER A 270 -11.61 11.05 -7.21
C SER A 270 -10.78 9.79 -6.92
N VAL A 271 -10.25 9.70 -5.70
CA VAL A 271 -9.54 8.50 -5.22
C VAL A 271 -10.38 7.22 -5.35
N THR A 272 -11.71 7.30 -5.27
CA THR A 272 -12.59 6.11 -5.32
C THR A 272 -12.88 5.62 -6.74
N ASP A 273 -12.50 6.41 -7.75
CA ASP A 273 -12.87 6.14 -9.14
C ASP A 273 -11.80 5.33 -9.88
N GLU A 274 -10.88 4.67 -9.16
CA GLU A 274 -9.81 3.87 -9.75
C GLU A 274 -10.31 2.70 -10.61
N HIS A 275 -11.59 2.34 -10.49
CA HIS A 275 -12.25 1.36 -11.36
C HIS A 275 -12.40 1.84 -12.81
N GLU A 276 -12.33 3.15 -13.05
CA GLU A 276 -12.38 3.77 -14.38
C GLU A 276 -11.00 3.79 -15.07
N ALA A 277 -9.95 3.32 -14.41
CA ALA A 277 -8.62 3.31 -14.98
C ALA A 277 -8.54 2.33 -16.16
N ASP A 278 -8.47 2.87 -17.38
CA ASP A 278 -8.20 2.13 -18.62
C ASP A 278 -6.83 2.52 -19.19
N ILE A 279 -5.92 1.56 -19.28
CA ILE A 279 -4.57 1.77 -19.79
C ILE A 279 -4.50 2.00 -21.31
N GLU A 280 -5.52 1.55 -22.04
CA GLU A 280 -5.60 1.71 -23.49
C GLU A 280 -6.24 3.06 -23.87
N ASP A 281 -6.89 3.75 -22.93
CA ASP A 281 -7.46 5.08 -23.14
C ASP A 281 -6.37 6.17 -23.20
N GLU A 282 -6.09 6.63 -24.42
CA GLU A 282 -5.06 7.63 -24.68
C GLU A 282 -5.50 9.06 -24.34
N GLU A 283 -6.81 9.31 -24.25
CA GLU A 283 -7.39 10.65 -24.14
C GLU A 283 -8.20 10.86 -22.86
N GLY A 284 -8.48 9.79 -22.11
CA GLY A 284 -9.25 9.84 -20.87
C GLY A 284 -8.66 10.72 -19.78
N GLU A 285 -9.49 11.04 -18.79
CA GLU A 285 -9.05 11.79 -17.62
C GLU A 285 -8.04 10.98 -16.80
N LEU A 286 -7.10 11.69 -16.16
CA LEU A 286 -6.10 11.08 -15.28
C LEU A 286 -6.34 11.57 -13.86
N PHE A 287 -5.93 10.81 -12.85
CA PHE A 287 -5.98 11.26 -11.47
C PHE A 287 -4.58 11.26 -10.85
N TRP A 288 -4.23 12.27 -10.06
CA TRP A 288 -2.96 12.26 -9.32
C TRP A 288 -2.99 11.20 -8.24
N PRO A 289 -2.06 10.21 -8.26
CA PRO A 289 -2.09 9.12 -7.30
C PRO A 289 -2.15 9.62 -5.86
N GLY A 290 -3.14 9.14 -5.11
CA GLY A 290 -3.39 9.55 -3.74
C GLY A 290 -2.36 8.99 -2.75
N GLN A 291 -2.78 8.80 -1.50
CA GLN A 291 -1.89 8.23 -0.49
C GLN A 291 -1.78 6.72 -0.64
N LEU A 292 -0.54 6.22 -0.81
CA LEU A 292 -0.24 4.78 -0.78
C LEU A 292 -0.65 4.10 0.54
N ALA A 293 -0.90 4.89 1.60
CA ALA A 293 -1.54 4.53 2.88
C ALA A 293 -2.68 3.51 2.73
N THR A 294 -3.49 3.74 1.71
CA THR A 294 -4.73 3.03 1.45
C THR A 294 -4.51 1.66 0.80
N GLY A 295 -3.35 1.47 0.16
CA GLY A 295 -3.07 0.33 -0.73
C GLY A 295 -3.67 0.45 -2.14
N GLU A 296 -4.31 1.58 -2.44
CA GLU A 296 -4.92 1.91 -3.73
C GLU A 296 -4.08 2.93 -4.51
N GLY A 297 -4.44 3.18 -5.77
CA GLY A 297 -3.83 4.18 -6.64
C GLY A 297 -2.81 3.65 -7.66
N ILE A 298 -2.53 2.34 -7.69
CA ILE A 298 -1.60 1.76 -8.69
C ILE A 298 -2.11 1.95 -10.12
N GLY A 299 -3.43 1.82 -10.35
CA GLY A 299 -4.05 2.07 -11.65
C GLY A 299 -3.73 3.47 -12.14
N TRP A 300 -3.92 4.48 -11.29
CA TRP A 300 -3.59 5.87 -11.59
C TRP A 300 -2.10 6.10 -11.88
N VAL A 301 -1.20 5.47 -11.11
CA VAL A 301 0.25 5.55 -11.40
C VAL A 301 0.57 4.96 -12.77
N CYS A 302 -0.08 3.84 -13.15
CA CYS A 302 0.13 3.21 -14.44
C CYS A 302 -0.34 4.09 -15.60
N LEU A 303 -1.55 4.65 -15.49
CA LEU A 303 -2.12 5.54 -16.51
C LEU A 303 -1.30 6.82 -16.67
N MET A 304 -0.91 7.46 -15.55
CA MET A 304 0.01 8.59 -15.56
C MET A 304 1.31 8.23 -16.26
N GLY A 305 1.91 7.09 -15.90
CA GLY A 305 3.15 6.64 -16.52
C GLY A 305 3.02 6.41 -18.03
N LYS A 306 1.92 5.80 -18.47
CA LYS A 306 1.65 5.56 -19.89
C LYS A 306 1.48 6.87 -20.66
N ALA A 307 0.78 7.84 -20.08
CA ALA A 307 0.62 9.18 -20.65
C ALA A 307 1.97 9.92 -20.76
N MET A 308 2.80 9.86 -19.72
CA MET A 308 4.15 10.45 -19.74
C MET A 308 5.02 9.84 -20.85
N ILE A 309 5.00 8.52 -21.03
CA ILE A 309 5.75 7.83 -22.10
C ILE A 309 5.27 8.27 -23.48
N LYS A 310 3.94 8.34 -23.70
CA LYS A 310 3.38 8.75 -24.99
C LYS A 310 3.75 10.19 -25.33
N GLU A 311 3.62 11.09 -24.36
CA GLU A 311 3.93 12.51 -24.54
C GLU A 311 5.42 12.74 -24.84
N PHE A 312 6.31 12.15 -24.05
CA PHE A 312 7.76 12.25 -24.27
C PHE A 312 8.24 11.51 -25.52
N GLY A 313 7.70 10.32 -25.76
CA GLY A 313 8.09 9.45 -26.86
C GLY A 313 7.76 10.01 -28.24
N LYS A 314 6.76 10.90 -28.33
CA LYS A 314 6.33 11.53 -29.59
C LYS A 314 7.48 12.26 -30.28
N ASP A 315 8.25 13.04 -29.53
CA ASP A 315 9.38 13.82 -30.07
C ASP A 315 10.55 12.93 -30.51
N LEU A 316 10.64 11.72 -29.95
CA LEU A 316 11.66 10.72 -30.25
C LEU A 316 11.26 9.77 -31.38
N GLY A 317 10.04 9.88 -31.91
CA GLY A 317 9.49 8.91 -32.85
C GLY A 317 9.27 7.53 -32.24
N TYR A 318 9.05 7.44 -30.93
CA TYR A 318 8.69 6.20 -30.25
C TYR A 318 7.30 5.74 -30.71
N ARG A 319 7.20 4.50 -31.19
CA ARG A 319 5.97 3.92 -31.77
C ARG A 319 5.25 2.94 -30.84
N GLY A 320 5.66 2.85 -29.58
CA GLY A 320 5.05 1.90 -28.65
C GLY A 320 5.12 0.46 -29.18
N TYR A 321 3.98 -0.23 -29.18
CA TYR A 321 3.89 -1.63 -29.59
C TYR A 321 4.29 -1.86 -31.05
N GLU A 322 4.00 -0.93 -31.97
CA GLU A 322 4.36 -1.08 -33.39
C GLU A 322 5.87 -1.04 -33.64
N GLY A 323 6.63 -0.52 -32.68
CA GLY A 323 8.09 -0.41 -32.77
C GLY A 323 8.85 -1.56 -32.14
N VAL A 324 8.18 -2.52 -31.49
CA VAL A 324 8.84 -3.58 -30.73
C VAL A 324 9.58 -4.56 -31.63
N ILE A 325 10.68 -5.09 -31.11
CA ILE A 325 11.40 -6.19 -31.73
C ILE A 325 10.65 -7.49 -31.37
N PRO A 326 10.09 -8.23 -32.36
CA PRO A 326 9.39 -9.46 -32.08
C PRO A 326 10.37 -10.52 -31.57
N LYS A 327 9.89 -11.39 -30.67
CA LYS A 327 10.62 -12.58 -30.27
C LYS A 327 10.47 -13.64 -31.37
N ASP A 328 11.57 -14.09 -31.96
CA ASP A 328 11.55 -15.18 -32.93
C ASP A 328 11.05 -16.47 -32.23
N GLU A 329 9.86 -16.96 -32.59
CA GLU A 329 9.27 -18.19 -32.00
C GLU A 329 10.09 -19.45 -32.34
N ALA A 330 10.94 -19.40 -33.37
CA ALA A 330 11.72 -20.52 -33.89
C ALA A 330 13.16 -20.62 -33.35
N ALA A 331 13.60 -19.69 -32.49
CA ALA A 331 14.87 -19.87 -31.79
C ALA A 331 14.65 -20.93 -30.70
N PRO A 332 15.50 -21.99 -30.60
CA PRO A 332 15.45 -22.87 -29.44
C PRO A 332 15.55 -21.96 -28.22
N ALA A 333 14.72 -22.20 -27.21
CA ALA A 333 14.79 -21.48 -25.95
C ALA A 333 16.26 -21.53 -25.51
N GLN A 334 17.01 -20.46 -25.75
CA GLN A 334 18.21 -20.20 -24.99
C GLN A 334 17.65 -20.13 -23.59
N GLU A 335 17.95 -21.19 -22.82
CA GLU A 335 17.75 -21.25 -21.40
C GLU A 335 18.01 -19.83 -20.88
N ASP A 336 17.06 -19.29 -20.12
CA ASP A 336 17.29 -18.09 -19.32
C ASP A 336 18.66 -18.27 -18.69
N VAL A 337 19.69 -17.62 -19.28
CA VAL A 337 21.06 -17.79 -18.83
C VAL A 337 20.99 -17.35 -17.39
N ALA A 338 21.18 -18.32 -16.50
CA ALA A 338 21.26 -18.09 -15.09
C ALA A 338 22.13 -16.86 -14.91
N ASP A 339 21.51 -15.83 -14.36
CA ASP A 339 22.14 -14.60 -13.93
C ASP A 339 23.44 -14.99 -13.19
N PRO A 340 24.63 -14.53 -13.63
CA PRO A 340 25.88 -14.89 -12.95
C PRO A 340 25.99 -14.27 -11.54
N SER A 341 24.91 -13.68 -11.02
CA SER A 341 24.82 -13.16 -9.65
C SER A 341 24.34 -14.19 -8.60
N SER A 342 23.98 -15.43 -8.97
CA SER A 342 23.71 -16.49 -7.99
C SER A 342 25.00 -17.09 -7.41
N GLY A 343 25.75 -16.27 -6.67
CA GLY A 343 26.73 -16.77 -5.71
C GLY A 343 26.01 -17.43 -4.52
N PRO A 344 26.60 -18.46 -3.88
CA PRO A 344 25.98 -19.08 -2.72
C PRO A 344 25.83 -18.05 -1.60
N SER A 345 24.62 -17.98 -1.04
CA SER A 345 24.32 -17.23 0.17
C SER A 345 25.18 -17.74 1.33
N SER A 346 26.34 -17.11 1.54
CA SER A 346 27.08 -17.23 2.80
C SER A 346 26.44 -16.25 3.79
N SER A 347 25.59 -16.80 4.65
CA SER A 347 25.12 -16.14 5.84
C SER A 347 26.27 -16.07 6.86
N THR A 348 27.02 -14.97 6.83
CA THR A 348 27.95 -14.62 7.91
C THR A 348 27.37 -13.40 8.62
N PRO A 349 26.99 -13.50 9.91
CA PRO A 349 26.49 -12.35 10.65
C PRO A 349 27.63 -11.37 10.92
N VAL A 350 27.42 -10.10 10.59
CA VAL A 350 28.32 -9.00 10.93
C VAL A 350 28.12 -8.68 12.41
N PRO A 351 29.18 -8.62 13.24
CA PRO A 351 29.05 -8.21 14.63
C PRO A 351 28.86 -6.69 14.71
N PHE A 352 27.93 -6.27 15.57
CA PHE A 352 27.80 -4.88 15.98
C PHE A 352 29.05 -4.46 16.77
N SER A 353 29.58 -3.28 16.44
CA SER A 353 30.43 -2.47 17.33
C SER A 353 29.77 -1.11 17.48
#